data_AF-A0AAD5CGI7-F1
#
_entry.id   AF-A0AAD5CGI7-F1
#
_cell.length_a   1.000
_cell.length_b   1.000
_cell.length_c   1.000
_cell.angle_alpha   90.00
_cell.angle_beta   90.00
_cell.angle_gamma   90.00
#
_symmetry.space_group_name_H-M   'P 1'
#
loop_
_entity.id
_entity.type
_entity.pdbx_description
1 polymer ?
#
loop_
_entity_poly.entity_id
_entity_poly.type
_entity_poly.pdbx_seq_one_letter_code
_entity_poly.pdbx_strand_id
1 'polypeptide(L)'
;MVKLTIVGRVHDGLPISQGPIYDEDDIVYKKHAEFLLHEISMDALPPSTTTIFLHNHCFKKLAFHYLQDLQKEFDKVDPQLVNHISKPYSFVKFDNIICNIRRQYIDTRTQTNLSKLNADHELDQLDVLTEEMSVIVERRRRSDMLEKMKNAHKSTSPVWESKTLEVIAAKWTPITIIFVVAFVLLWSSL
;
A
#
# COMPACT_ATOMS: atom_id res chain seq x y z
N MET A 1 3.40 -3.01 25.11
CA MET A 1 3.63 -4.46 24.93
C MET A 1 3.07 -4.88 23.58
N VAL A 2 3.73 -5.77 22.84
CA VAL A 2 3.28 -6.20 21.49
C VAL A 2 1.98 -7.00 21.62
N LYS A 3 0.90 -6.52 20.98
CA LYS A 3 -0.43 -7.16 20.99
C LYS A 3 -0.63 -8.14 19.84
N LEU A 4 -0.28 -7.74 18.63
CA LEU A 4 -0.45 -8.53 17.41
C LEU A 4 0.78 -8.39 16.52
N THR A 5 1.16 -9.48 15.87
CA THR A 5 2.26 -9.52 14.89
C THR A 5 1.76 -10.27 13.67
N ILE A 6 1.86 -9.66 12.49
CA ILE A 6 1.52 -10.28 11.20
C ILE A 6 2.71 -10.06 10.28
N VAL A 7 3.10 -11.11 9.57
CA VAL A 7 4.09 -11.01 8.48
C VAL A 7 3.36 -11.32 7.20
N GLY A 8 3.44 -10.39 6.27
CA GLY A 8 2.86 -10.53 4.94
C GLY A 8 3.89 -10.26 3.86
N ARG A 9 3.56 -10.71 2.67
CA ARG A 9 4.39 -10.59 1.50
C ARG A 9 4.06 -9.29 0.78
N VAL A 10 5.09 -8.54 0.40
CA VAL A 10 4.92 -7.18 -0.13
C VAL A 10 4.28 -7.18 -1.52
N HIS A 11 4.64 -8.13 -2.40
CA HIS A 11 4.23 -8.10 -3.80
C HIS A 11 2.75 -8.42 -4.06
N ASP A 12 2.10 -9.16 -3.16
CA ASP A 12 0.68 -9.55 -3.30
C ASP A 12 -0.15 -9.24 -2.04
N GLY A 13 0.47 -8.72 -0.98
CA GLY A 13 -0.20 -8.43 0.27
C GLY A 13 -0.62 -9.68 1.04
N LEU A 14 -0.15 -10.88 0.66
CA LEU A 14 -0.60 -12.13 1.28
C LEU A 14 -0.07 -12.23 2.72
N PRO A 15 -0.92 -12.36 3.74
CA PRO A 15 -0.46 -12.63 5.09
C PRO A 15 0.05 -14.07 5.20
N ILE A 16 1.33 -14.24 5.55
CA ILE A 16 2.02 -15.53 5.54
C ILE A 16 1.97 -16.20 6.92
N SER A 17 2.21 -15.42 7.98
CA SER A 17 2.29 -15.91 9.36
C SER A 17 1.69 -14.91 10.34
N GLN A 18 1.23 -15.41 11.48
CA GLN A 18 0.55 -14.63 12.49
C GLN A 18 1.00 -15.05 13.90
N GLY A 19 1.27 -14.05 14.74
CA GLY A 19 1.45 -14.24 16.17
C GLY A 19 0.13 -14.51 16.90
N PRO A 20 0.20 -14.93 18.17
CA PRO A 20 -1.00 -15.30 18.94
C PRO A 20 -1.98 -14.14 19.12
N ILE A 21 -3.28 -14.45 18.99
CA ILE A 21 -4.43 -13.58 19.29
C ILE A 21 -4.85 -13.86 20.72
N TYR A 22 -4.97 -12.84 21.55
CA TYR A 22 -5.37 -12.99 22.95
C TYR A 22 -6.73 -12.36 23.23
N ASP A 23 -7.02 -11.21 22.62
CA ASP A 23 -8.22 -10.41 22.90
C ASP A 23 -9.11 -10.27 21.65
N GLU A 24 -10.40 -9.98 21.81
CA GLU A 24 -11.29 -9.67 20.67
C GLU A 24 -10.84 -8.40 19.93
N ASP A 25 -10.25 -7.43 20.63
CA ASP A 25 -9.66 -6.24 20.04
C ASP A 25 -8.55 -6.58 19.01
N ASP A 26 -7.83 -7.69 19.21
CA ASP A 26 -6.80 -8.15 18.27
C ASP A 26 -7.40 -8.55 16.92
N ILE A 27 -8.68 -8.94 16.87
CA ILE A 27 -9.40 -9.23 15.61
C ILE A 27 -9.59 -7.93 14.82
N VAL A 28 -9.86 -6.83 15.51
CA VAL A 28 -9.97 -5.50 14.88
C VAL A 28 -8.61 -5.10 14.31
N TYR A 29 -7.53 -5.23 15.09
CA TYR A 29 -6.17 -4.93 14.60
C TYR A 29 -5.73 -5.83 13.45
N LYS A 30 -6.17 -7.10 13.44
CA LYS A 30 -5.93 -8.02 12.33
C LYS A 30 -6.51 -7.49 11.02
N LYS A 31 -7.77 -7.05 11.02
CA LYS A 31 -8.41 -6.47 9.82
C LYS A 31 -7.68 -5.23 9.31
N HIS A 32 -7.23 -4.37 10.22
CA HIS A 32 -6.45 -3.18 9.86
C HIS A 32 -5.10 -3.56 9.25
N ALA A 33 -4.41 -4.56 9.80
CA ALA A 33 -3.14 -5.03 9.27
C ALA A 33 -3.28 -5.70 7.90
N GLU A 34 -4.32 -6.53 7.69
CA GLU A 34 -4.62 -7.13 6.38
C GLU A 34 -4.92 -6.04 5.33
N PHE A 35 -5.66 -5.00 5.70
CA PHE A 35 -5.89 -3.85 4.83
C PHE A 35 -4.59 -3.13 4.47
N LEU A 36 -3.70 -2.91 5.44
CA LEU A 36 -2.41 -2.27 5.20
C LEU A 36 -1.52 -3.10 4.27
N LEU A 37 -1.47 -4.42 4.44
CA LEU A 37 -0.73 -5.31 3.54
C LEU A 37 -1.25 -5.22 2.10
N HIS A 38 -2.57 -5.21 1.93
CA HIS A 38 -3.19 -5.01 0.62
C HIS A 38 -2.82 -3.64 0.03
N GLU A 39 -2.89 -2.57 0.81
CA GLU A 39 -2.55 -1.23 0.33
C GLU A 39 -1.06 -1.08 -0.05
N ILE A 40 -0.16 -1.72 0.72
CA ILE A 40 1.27 -1.81 0.39
C ILE A 40 1.46 -2.53 -0.95
N SER A 41 0.74 -3.63 -1.19
CA SER A 41 0.85 -4.41 -2.43
C SER A 41 0.36 -3.67 -3.68
N MET A 42 -0.46 -2.63 -3.49
CA MET A 42 -0.94 -1.78 -4.58
C MET A 42 -0.02 -0.57 -4.86
N ASP A 43 1.17 -0.51 -4.25
CA ASP A 43 2.11 0.61 -4.29
C ASP A 43 1.44 1.97 -3.96
N ALA A 44 0.34 1.94 -3.21
CA ALA A 44 -0.45 3.12 -2.86
C ALA A 44 0.10 3.87 -1.65
N LEU A 45 1.10 3.27 -0.97
CA LEU A 45 1.91 3.90 0.06
C LEU A 45 3.28 4.26 -0.53
N PRO A 46 3.87 5.39 -0.13
CA PRO A 46 5.23 5.73 -0.55
C PRO A 46 6.17 4.57 -0.22
N PRO A 47 7.15 4.24 -1.10
CA PRO A 47 8.14 3.20 -0.85
C PRO A 47 9.13 3.68 0.23
N SER A 48 8.67 3.81 1.47
CA SER A 48 9.55 3.86 2.63
C SER A 48 9.85 2.42 3.01
N THR A 49 11.13 2.07 3.01
CA THR A 49 11.71 0.76 3.33
C THR A 49 11.23 0.20 4.69
N THR A 50 10.59 1.01 5.54
CA THR A 50 9.91 0.57 6.76
C THR A 50 8.82 1.56 7.19
N THR A 51 7.55 1.35 6.79
CA THR A 51 6.42 2.15 7.30
C THR A 51 5.91 1.51 8.59
N ILE A 52 6.08 2.18 9.72
CA ILE A 52 5.63 1.69 11.04
C ILE A 52 4.58 2.65 11.60
N PHE A 53 3.40 2.09 11.88
CA PHE A 53 2.30 2.77 12.53
C PHE A 53 2.43 2.61 14.05
N LEU A 54 2.90 3.65 14.76
CA LEU A 54 2.99 3.61 16.23
C LEU A 54 2.46 4.89 16.85
N HIS A 55 1.59 4.71 17.85
CA HIS A 55 0.88 5.77 18.55
C HIS A 55 1.70 6.40 19.70
N ASN A 56 2.93 5.93 19.99
CA ASN A 56 3.66 6.38 21.18
C ASN A 56 5.19 6.26 21.06
N HIS A 57 5.90 7.38 21.27
CA HIS A 57 7.35 7.55 21.00
C HIS A 57 8.24 6.61 21.84
N CYS A 58 7.89 6.37 23.11
CA CYS A 58 8.70 5.55 24.02
C CYS A 58 8.71 4.06 23.63
N PHE A 59 7.66 3.60 22.94
CA PHE A 59 7.56 2.22 22.45
C PHE A 59 8.13 2.03 21.04
N LYS A 60 8.46 3.13 20.33
CA LYS A 60 8.98 3.09 18.96
C LYS A 60 10.30 2.34 18.87
N LYS A 61 11.24 2.64 19.76
CA LYS A 61 12.58 2.03 19.73
C LYS A 61 12.55 0.53 20.06
N LEU A 62 11.76 0.14 21.06
CA LEU A 62 11.58 -1.28 21.41
C LEU A 62 10.86 -2.05 20.30
N ALA A 63 9.85 -1.44 19.66
CA ALA A 63 9.18 -2.04 18.51
C ALA A 63 10.12 -2.22 17.31
N PHE A 64 11.04 -1.27 17.08
CA PHE A 64 12.06 -1.39 16.04
C PHE A 64 12.99 -2.58 16.27
N HIS A 65 13.57 -2.72 17.46
CA HIS A 65 14.42 -3.87 17.76
C HIS A 65 13.64 -5.19 17.67
N TYR A 66 12.38 -5.20 18.11
CA TYR A 66 11.51 -6.37 17.95
C TYR A 66 11.34 -6.77 16.47
N LEU A 67 11.08 -5.80 15.59
CA LEU A 67 10.97 -6.03 14.15
C LEU A 67 12.31 -6.45 13.52
N GLN A 68 13.42 -5.87 13.99
CA GLN A 68 14.76 -6.21 13.52
C GLN A 68 15.16 -7.65 13.88
N ASP A 69 14.85 -8.09 15.10
CA ASP A 69 15.06 -9.48 15.53
C ASP A 69 14.19 -10.45 14.73
N LEU A 70 12.94 -10.07 14.43
CA LEU A 70 12.07 -10.84 13.54
C LEU A 70 12.63 -10.94 12.13
N GLN A 71 13.08 -9.82 11.56
CA GLN A 71 13.68 -9.77 10.23
C GLN A 71 14.92 -10.67 10.17
N LYS A 72 15.79 -10.62 11.18
CA LYS A 72 16.98 -11.46 11.25
C LYS A 72 16.67 -12.95 11.31
N GLU A 73 15.60 -13.36 11.99
CA GLU A 73 15.14 -14.75 11.94
C GLU A 73 14.47 -15.09 10.60
N PHE A 74 13.80 -14.12 9.97
CA PHE A 74 13.20 -14.29 8.65
C PHE A 74 14.26 -14.45 7.55
N ASP A 75 15.40 -13.75 7.63
CA ASP A 75 16.51 -13.86 6.68
C ASP A 75 17.15 -15.26 6.66
N LYS A 76 16.96 -16.05 7.73
CA LYS A 76 17.39 -17.46 7.79
C LYS A 76 16.40 -18.41 7.10
N VAL A 77 15.20 -17.93 6.78
CA VAL A 77 14.18 -18.70 6.07
C VAL A 77 14.50 -18.68 4.57
N ASP A 78 14.38 -19.84 3.93
CA ASP A 78 14.56 -19.94 2.49
C ASP A 78 13.49 -19.11 1.74
N PRO A 79 13.90 -18.13 0.91
CA PRO A 79 12.97 -17.31 0.14
C PRO A 79 12.11 -18.12 -0.85
N GLN A 80 12.58 -19.29 -1.32
CA GLN A 80 11.79 -20.14 -2.20
C GLN A 80 10.54 -20.68 -1.50
N LEU A 81 10.68 -21.03 -0.22
CA LEU A 81 9.58 -21.52 0.59
C LEU A 81 8.52 -20.42 0.78
N VAL A 82 8.96 -19.19 1.01
CA VAL A 82 8.08 -18.02 1.16
C VAL A 82 7.29 -17.76 -0.12
N ASN A 83 7.95 -17.87 -1.28
CA ASN A 83 7.30 -17.64 -2.57
C ASN A 83 6.28 -18.73 -2.93
N HIS A 84 6.51 -19.98 -2.51
CA HIS A 84 5.58 -21.09 -2.77
C HIS A 84 4.29 -21.02 -1.95
N ILE A 85 4.25 -20.20 -0.89
CA ILE A 85 3.06 -20.08 -0.05
C ILE A 85 1.96 -19.37 -0.82
N SER A 86 0.86 -20.09 -1.05
CA SER A 86 -0.36 -19.55 -1.68
C SER A 86 -1.52 -19.39 -0.70
N LYS A 87 -1.44 -20.01 0.49
CA LYS A 87 -2.51 -19.97 1.50
C LYS A 87 -2.18 -18.96 2.59
N PRO A 88 -3.14 -18.10 2.98
CA PRO A 88 -2.93 -17.14 4.07
C PRO A 88 -2.68 -17.88 5.39
N TYR A 89 -1.80 -17.34 6.22
CA TYR A 89 -1.48 -17.86 7.56
C TYR A 89 -1.02 -19.32 7.59
N SER A 90 -0.41 -19.81 6.50
CA SER A 90 0.00 -21.22 6.40
C SER A 90 1.43 -21.48 6.88
N PHE A 91 2.19 -20.43 7.22
CA PHE A 91 3.60 -20.57 7.59
C PHE A 91 3.83 -20.79 9.09
N VAL A 92 3.35 -21.92 9.57
CA VAL A 92 3.37 -22.30 11.00
C VAL A 92 4.80 -22.30 11.60
N LYS A 93 5.82 -22.56 10.79
CA LYS A 93 7.22 -22.51 11.26
C LYS A 93 7.58 -21.14 11.82
N PHE A 94 7.11 -20.07 11.19
CA PHE A 94 7.43 -18.71 11.61
C PHE A 94 6.50 -18.20 12.71
N ASP A 95 5.30 -18.75 12.85
CA ASP A 95 4.43 -18.49 14.00
C ASP A 95 5.14 -18.83 15.33
N ASN A 96 5.91 -19.93 15.36
CA ASN A 96 6.72 -20.31 16.52
C ASN A 96 7.85 -19.32 16.80
N ILE A 97 8.50 -18.81 15.76
CA ILE A 97 9.56 -17.79 15.86
C ILE A 97 8.97 -16.50 16.42
N ILE A 98 7.83 -16.06 15.88
CA ILE A 98 7.10 -14.88 16.37
C ILE A 98 6.76 -15.05 17.86
N CYS A 99 6.22 -16.20 18.26
CA CYS A 99 5.88 -16.47 19.65
C CYS A 99 7.11 -16.40 20.57
N ASN A 100 8.23 -17.01 20.15
CA ASN A 100 9.46 -17.05 20.93
C ASN A 100 10.06 -15.64 21.12
N ILE A 101 10.20 -14.87 20.04
CA ILE A 101 10.73 -13.50 20.11
C ILE A 101 9.76 -12.62 20.91
N ARG A 102 8.45 -12.69 20.65
CA ARG A 102 7.45 -11.90 21.37
C ARG A 102 7.56 -12.10 22.88
N ARG A 103 7.74 -13.35 23.33
CA ARG A 103 7.90 -13.67 24.75
C ARG A 103 9.09 -12.93 25.38
N GLN A 104 10.23 -12.84 24.68
CA GLN A 104 11.42 -12.11 25.15
C GLN A 104 11.20 -10.60 25.33
N TYR A 105 10.24 -10.02 24.60
CA TYR A 105 9.86 -8.61 24.64
C TYR A 105 8.67 -8.32 25.57
N ILE A 106 7.94 -9.35 26.01
CA ILE A 106 6.88 -9.26 27.03
C ILE A 106 7.46 -9.39 28.44
N ASP A 107 8.43 -10.30 28.64
CA ASP A 107 9.00 -10.58 29.94
C ASP A 107 9.86 -9.39 30.43
N THR A 108 9.32 -8.59 31.35
CA THR A 108 9.93 -7.37 31.92
C THR A 108 11.28 -7.57 32.63
N ARG A 109 11.78 -8.81 32.70
CA ARG A 109 13.07 -9.18 33.29
C ARG A 109 14.25 -9.17 32.31
N THR A 110 14.02 -9.04 31.00
CA THR A 110 15.10 -8.83 30.02
C THR A 110 15.52 -7.35 29.98
N GLN A 111 16.00 -6.82 31.11
CA GLN A 111 16.62 -5.49 31.21
C GLN A 111 17.87 -5.31 30.30
N THR A 112 18.37 -6.39 29.70
CA THR A 112 19.40 -6.37 28.64
C THR A 112 18.92 -5.77 27.32
N ASN A 113 17.61 -5.63 27.11
CA ASN A 113 17.06 -4.87 25.98
C ASN A 113 17.10 -3.35 26.25
N LEU A 114 16.92 -2.91 27.50
CA LEU A 114 17.04 -1.49 27.86
C LEU A 114 18.47 -0.96 27.68
N SER A 115 19.50 -1.78 27.90
CA SER A 115 20.89 -1.38 27.66
C SER A 115 21.22 -1.23 26.18
N LYS A 116 20.58 -1.98 25.28
CA LYS A 116 20.67 -1.78 23.82
C LYS A 116 19.96 -0.50 23.37
N LEU A 117 18.83 -0.16 24.01
CA LEU A 117 18.14 1.12 23.79
C LEU A 117 18.95 2.34 24.24
N ASN A 118 19.92 2.20 25.14
CA ASN A 118 20.76 3.32 25.60
C ASN A 118 22.05 3.49 24.78
N ALA A 119 22.46 2.50 23.98
CA ALA A 119 23.72 2.56 23.22
C ALA A 119 23.58 3.30 21.88
N ASP A 120 22.45 3.19 21.19
CA ASP A 120 22.31 3.75 19.84
C ASP A 120 21.51 5.06 19.84
N HIS A 121 22.22 6.19 19.82
CA HIS A 121 21.65 7.51 19.49
C HIS A 121 21.27 7.64 17.99
N GLU A 122 21.51 6.63 17.15
CA GLU A 122 21.33 6.69 15.69
C GLU A 122 19.90 6.42 15.19
N LEU A 123 19.02 5.80 16.00
CA LEU A 123 17.64 5.50 15.58
C LEU A 123 16.72 6.73 15.51
N ASP A 124 17.20 7.90 15.94
CA ASP A 124 16.46 9.16 15.85
C ASP A 124 16.42 9.75 14.43
N GLN A 125 17.24 9.22 13.50
CA GLN A 125 17.34 9.68 12.11
C GLN A 125 16.53 8.86 11.09
N LEU A 126 15.90 7.76 11.49
CA LEU A 126 15.05 7.03 10.56
C LEU A 126 13.72 7.78 10.44
N ASP A 127 13.55 8.50 9.32
CA ASP A 127 12.34 9.22 8.92
C ASP A 127 11.19 8.23 8.69
N VAL A 128 10.65 7.74 9.81
CA VAL A 128 9.55 6.79 9.85
C VAL A 128 8.28 7.61 9.91
N LEU A 129 7.70 7.81 8.73
CA LEU A 129 6.46 8.53 8.53
C LEU A 129 5.33 7.83 9.32
N THR A 130 4.86 8.50 10.36
CA THR A 130 3.76 8.00 11.21
C THR A 130 2.46 8.63 10.69
N GLU A 131 1.70 7.89 9.89
CA GLU A 131 0.36 8.30 9.47
C GLU A 131 -0.72 7.64 10.33
N GLU A 132 -1.81 8.34 10.60
CA GLU A 132 -2.96 7.70 11.24
C GLU A 132 -3.67 6.77 10.24
N MET A 133 -4.16 5.63 10.70
CA MET A 133 -4.91 4.68 9.87
C MET A 133 -6.08 5.35 9.12
N SER A 134 -6.73 6.33 9.74
CA SER A 134 -7.82 7.12 9.15
C SER A 134 -7.38 7.86 7.87
N VAL A 135 -6.14 8.36 7.83
CA VAL A 135 -5.58 9.06 6.67
C VAL A 135 -5.41 8.11 5.47
N ILE A 136 -5.00 6.87 5.72
CA ILE A 136 -4.80 5.86 4.67
C ILE A 136 -6.15 5.40 4.12
N VAL A 137 -7.13 5.17 4.99
CA VAL A 137 -8.50 4.80 4.58
C VAL A 137 -9.14 5.93 3.77
N GLU A 138 -8.94 7.19 4.17
CA GLU A 138 -9.42 8.37 3.43
C GLU A 138 -8.75 8.47 2.04
N ARG A 139 -7.42 8.24 1.97
CA ARG A 139 -6.66 8.22 0.71
C ARG A 139 -7.18 7.14 -0.23
N ARG A 140 -7.40 5.92 0.26
CA ARG A 140 -8.03 4.80 -0.47
C ARG A 140 -9.40 5.20 -1.02
N ARG A 141 -10.28 5.71 -0.16
CA ARG A 141 -11.64 6.11 -0.53
C ARG A 141 -11.64 7.15 -1.65
N ARG A 142 -10.72 8.12 -1.59
CA ARG A 142 -10.55 9.13 -2.62
C ARG A 142 -10.05 8.54 -3.95
N SER A 143 -9.09 7.62 -3.88
CA SER A 143 -8.57 6.90 -5.05
C SER A 143 -9.67 6.08 -5.73
N ASP A 144 -10.43 5.29 -4.98
CA ASP A 144 -11.53 4.47 -5.50
C ASP A 144 -12.65 5.34 -6.11
N MET A 145 -12.93 6.51 -5.52
CA MET A 145 -13.88 7.48 -6.07
C MET A 145 -13.41 8.05 -7.41
N LEU A 146 -12.13 8.40 -7.51
CA LEU A 146 -11.53 8.89 -8.75
C LEU A 146 -11.53 7.82 -9.84
N GLU A 147 -11.22 6.56 -9.49
CA GLU A 147 -11.31 5.45 -10.43
C GLU A 147 -12.73 5.20 -10.92
N LYS A 148 -13.72 5.23 -10.02
CA LYS A 148 -15.14 5.13 -10.40
C LYS A 148 -15.55 6.26 -11.32
N MET A 149 -15.13 7.49 -11.04
CA MET A 149 -15.38 8.65 -11.91
C MET A 149 -14.71 8.49 -13.28
N LYS A 150 -13.45 8.05 -13.32
CA LYS A 150 -12.71 7.76 -14.56
C LYS A 150 -13.40 6.67 -15.39
N ASN A 151 -13.82 5.58 -14.75
CA ASN A 151 -14.48 4.46 -15.41
C ASN A 151 -15.89 4.84 -15.88
N ALA A 152 -16.63 5.62 -15.09
CA ALA A 152 -17.92 6.19 -15.49
C ALA A 152 -17.77 7.18 -16.67
N HIS A 153 -16.70 7.98 -16.69
CA HIS A 153 -16.41 8.86 -17.81
C HIS A 153 -16.03 8.07 -19.08
N LYS A 154 -15.23 7.01 -18.91
CA LYS A 154 -14.83 6.10 -20.00
C LYS A 154 -16.01 5.32 -20.60
N SER A 155 -17.02 4.94 -19.80
CA SER A 155 -18.23 4.30 -20.31
C SER A 155 -19.19 5.27 -21.02
N THR A 156 -19.04 6.59 -20.79
CA THR A 156 -19.79 7.65 -21.50
C THR A 156 -19.10 8.21 -22.75
N SER A 157 -18.04 7.57 -23.27
CA SER A 157 -17.39 8.01 -24.50
C SER A 157 -17.85 7.37 -25.84
N PRO A 158 -19.04 6.77 -26.03
CA PRO A 158 -19.47 6.47 -27.40
C PRO A 158 -19.78 7.75 -28.20
N VAL A 159 -19.83 8.93 -27.56
CA VAL A 159 -20.04 10.20 -28.25
C VAL A 159 -18.84 10.58 -29.13
N TRP A 160 -17.62 10.38 -28.64
CA TRP A 160 -16.39 10.76 -29.36
C TRP A 160 -15.81 9.65 -30.24
N GLU A 161 -16.25 8.41 -30.05
CA GLU A 161 -15.97 7.26 -30.92
C GLU A 161 -17.21 6.88 -31.75
N SER A 162 -18.06 7.86 -32.07
CA SER A 162 -19.24 7.62 -32.87
C SER A 162 -18.93 7.76 -34.37
N LYS A 163 -19.33 6.76 -35.16
CA LYS A 163 -19.40 6.83 -36.64
C LYS A 163 -20.15 8.06 -37.16
N THR A 164 -20.96 8.71 -36.32
CA THR A 164 -21.68 9.94 -36.69
C THR A 164 -20.77 11.15 -36.87
N LEU A 165 -19.64 11.25 -36.16
CA LEU A 165 -18.69 12.34 -36.39
C LEU A 165 -17.96 12.20 -37.72
N GLU A 166 -17.63 10.98 -38.15
CA GLU A 166 -17.08 10.73 -39.49
C GLU A 166 -18.08 11.15 -40.58
N VAL A 167 -19.36 10.84 -40.40
CA VAL A 167 -20.42 11.22 -41.36
C VAL A 167 -20.64 12.74 -41.40
N ILE A 168 -20.57 13.41 -40.26
CA ILE A 168 -20.68 14.86 -40.17
C ILE A 168 -19.45 15.51 -40.82
N ALA A 169 -18.23 15.08 -40.49
CA ALA A 169 -17.02 15.57 -41.12
C ALA A 169 -17.08 15.40 -42.65
N ALA A 170 -17.44 14.21 -43.15
CA ALA A 170 -17.55 13.94 -44.58
C ALA A 170 -18.57 14.85 -45.31
N LYS A 171 -19.66 15.25 -44.66
CA LYS A 171 -20.65 16.17 -45.23
C LYS A 171 -20.17 17.62 -45.28
N TRP A 172 -19.44 18.08 -44.26
CA TRP A 172 -19.08 19.49 -44.12
C TRP A 172 -17.75 19.86 -44.79
N THR A 173 -16.81 18.93 -44.95
CA THR A 173 -15.53 19.15 -45.65
C THR A 173 -15.67 19.73 -47.08
N PRO A 174 -16.53 19.21 -47.98
CA PRO A 174 -16.66 19.80 -49.31
C PRO A 174 -17.28 21.21 -49.28
N ILE A 175 -18.19 21.47 -48.35
CA ILE A 175 -18.86 22.77 -48.20
C ILE A 175 -17.86 23.83 -47.74
N THR A 176 -17.01 23.50 -46.76
CA THR A 176 -15.98 24.42 -46.29
C THR A 176 -14.93 24.70 -47.37
N ILE A 177 -14.53 23.69 -48.15
CA ILE A 177 -13.59 23.88 -49.28
C ILE A 177 -14.18 24.84 -50.31
N ILE A 178 -15.43 24.66 -50.72
CA ILE A 178 -16.10 25.56 -51.69
C ILE A 178 -16.16 26.99 -51.14
N PHE A 179 -16.50 27.16 -49.87
CA PHE A 179 -16.59 28.47 -49.23
C PHE A 179 -15.23 29.18 -49.19
N VAL A 180 -14.16 28.45 -48.83
CA VAL A 180 -12.79 28.99 -48.81
C VAL A 180 -12.32 29.37 -50.22
N VAL A 181 -12.58 28.52 -51.22
CA VAL A 181 -12.22 28.81 -52.61
C VAL A 181 -12.96 30.07 -53.12
N ALA A 182 -14.26 30.17 -52.85
CA ALA A 182 -15.05 31.35 -53.22
C ALA A 182 -14.53 32.63 -52.52
N PHE A 183 -14.16 32.52 -51.25
CA PHE A 183 -13.60 33.64 -50.48
C PHE A 183 -12.26 34.10 -51.05
N VAL A 184 -11.35 33.18 -51.40
CA VAL A 184 -10.06 33.51 -52.04
C VAL A 184 -10.26 34.16 -53.40
N LEU A 185 -11.18 33.65 -54.22
CA LEU A 185 -11.47 34.23 -55.54
C LEU A 185 -12.04 35.65 -55.43
N LEU A 186 -12.97 35.88 -54.49
CA LEU A 186 -13.51 37.21 -54.19
C LEU A 186 -12.42 38.17 -53.73
N TRP A 187 -11.48 37.70 -52.90
CA TRP A 187 -10.38 38.54 -52.42
C TRP A 187 -9.34 38.83 -53.51
N SER A 188 -9.15 37.92 -54.47
CA SER A 188 -8.24 38.13 -55.60
C SER A 188 -8.82 39.02 -56.72
N SER A 189 -10.14 39.21 -56.73
CA SER A 189 -10.86 40.01 -57.73
C SER A 189 -11.12 41.45 -57.27
N LEU A 190 -10.79 41.79 -56.02
CA LEU A 190 -10.91 43.13 -55.42
C LEU A 190 -9.53 43.80 -55.38
#